data_AF-A0A2D7KAD4-F1
#
_entry.id   AF-A0A2D7KAD4-F1
#
_cell.length_a   1.000
_cell.length_b   1.000
_cell.length_c   1.000
_cell.angle_alpha   90.00
_cell.angle_beta   90.00
_cell.angle_gamma   90.00
#
_symmetry.space_group_name_H-M   'P 1'
#
loop_
_entity.id
_entity.type
_entity.pdbx_description
1 polymer ?
#
loop_
_entity_poly.entity_id
_entity_poly.type
_entity_poly.pdbx_seq_one_letter_code
_entity_poly.pdbx_strand_id
1 'polypeptide(L)'
;HKNEIELISTGTTGQKVKKAGFKVSALLSGPLGGDAQIAAKVADGTCNMVIFFRDPLEKHPHEPDISMLMRLCDVHDIPLATNPSSAGLLLKGYYSK
;
A
#
# COMPACT_ATOMS: atom_id res chain seq x y z
N HIS A 1 -14.99 -3.94 -10.21
CA HIS A 1 -13.62 -4.24 -10.64
C HIS A 1 -13.55 -4.11 -12.16
N LYS A 2 -12.79 -3.16 -12.72
CA LYS A 2 -12.19 -3.43 -14.04
C LYS A 2 -11.20 -4.59 -13.82
N ASN A 3 -11.17 -5.59 -14.69
CA ASN A 3 -10.46 -6.86 -14.50
C ASN A 3 -8.91 -6.75 -14.50
N GLU A 4 -8.35 -5.56 -14.26
CA GLU A 4 -6.92 -5.26 -14.49
C GLU A 4 -6.19 -4.79 -13.21
N ILE A 5 -6.89 -4.59 -12.09
CA ILE A 5 -6.26 -4.15 -10.83
C ILE A 5 -6.35 -5.26 -9.79
N GLU A 6 -5.19 -5.76 -9.39
CA GLU A 6 -5.05 -6.69 -8.27
C GLU A 6 -4.77 -5.93 -6.97
N LEU A 7 -5.58 -6.21 -5.95
CA LEU A 7 -5.38 -5.60 -4.62
C LEU A 7 -4.51 -6.52 -3.77
N ILE A 8 -3.47 -5.95 -3.18
CA ILE A 8 -2.68 -6.53 -2.10
C ILE A 8 -2.77 -5.62 -0.87
N SER A 9 -2.67 -6.17 0.33
CA SER A 9 -2.70 -5.36 1.56
C SER A 9 -2.02 -6.08 2.73
N THR A 10 -1.67 -5.34 3.77
CA THR A 10 -1.33 -5.95 5.08
C THR A 10 -2.55 -6.62 5.72
N GLY A 11 -2.31 -7.51 6.68
CA GLY A 11 -3.31 -8.43 7.24
C GLY A 11 -4.58 -7.74 7.75
N THR A 12 -4.45 -6.78 8.68
CA THR A 12 -5.59 -6.09 9.29
C THR A 12 -6.39 -5.28 8.27
N THR A 13 -5.71 -4.60 7.35
CA THR A 13 -6.34 -3.87 6.24
C THR A 13 -7.09 -4.82 5.32
N GLY A 14 -6.49 -5.96 4.98
CA GLY A 14 -7.08 -6.96 4.10
C GLY A 14 -8.38 -7.53 4.63
N GLN A 15 -8.50 -7.72 5.94
CA GLN A 15 -9.76 -8.14 6.56
C GLN A 15 -10.87 -7.11 6.35
N LYS A 16 -10.56 -5.80 6.48
CA LYS A 16 -11.54 -4.72 6.24
C LYS A 16 -11.94 -4.64 4.76
N VAL A 17 -10.97 -4.75 3.86
CA VAL A 17 -11.19 -4.72 2.40
C VAL A 17 -12.05 -5.91 1.94
N LYS A 18 -11.79 -7.12 2.46
CA LYS A 18 -12.63 -8.30 2.20
C LYS A 18 -14.06 -8.11 2.70
N LYS A 19 -14.25 -7.55 3.90
CA LYS A 19 -15.59 -7.24 4.46
C LYS A 19 -16.36 -6.22 3.61
N ALA A 20 -15.65 -5.32 2.93
CA ALA A 20 -16.23 -4.38 1.98
C ALA A 20 -16.56 -5.00 0.61
N GLY A 21 -16.34 -6.32 0.41
CA GLY A 21 -16.70 -7.05 -0.79
C GLY A 21 -15.64 -7.07 -1.89
N PHE A 22 -14.42 -6.61 -1.62
CA PHE A 22 -13.33 -6.61 -2.59
C PHE A 22 -12.46 -7.87 -2.50
N LYS A 23 -12.01 -8.36 -3.65
CA LYS A 23 -10.98 -9.40 -3.72
C LYS A 23 -9.61 -8.76 -3.42
N VAL A 24 -8.91 -9.28 -2.40
CA VAL A 24 -7.59 -8.78 -1.98
C VAL A 24 -6.73 -9.93 -1.45
N SER A 25 -5.46 -9.92 -1.84
CA SER A 25 -4.42 -10.80 -1.30
C SER A 25 -3.85 -10.17 -0.03
N ALA A 26 -4.25 -10.70 1.13
CA ALA A 26 -3.79 -10.22 2.42
C ALA A 26 -2.46 -10.88 2.81
N LEU A 27 -1.46 -10.05 3.11
CA LEU A 27 -0.14 -10.41 3.62
C LEU A 27 -0.12 -10.40 5.15
N LEU A 28 1.05 -10.45 5.77
CA LEU A 28 1.19 -10.27 7.22
C LEU A 28 0.72 -8.87 7.65
N SER A 29 0.45 -8.68 8.94
CA SER A 29 0.24 -7.32 9.49
C SER A 29 1.55 -6.53 9.42
N GLY A 30 1.47 -5.20 9.34
CA GLY A 30 2.66 -4.32 9.32
C GLY A 30 3.69 -4.68 10.41
N PRO A 31 3.28 -4.73 11.70
CA PRO A 31 4.17 -5.09 12.81
C PRO A 31 4.82 -6.48 12.73
N LEU A 32 4.27 -7.40 11.93
CA LEU A 32 4.80 -8.76 11.73
C LEU A 32 5.60 -8.89 10.42
N GLY A 33 5.94 -7.77 9.77
CA GLY A 33 6.72 -7.75 8.53
C GLY A 33 5.87 -7.61 7.26
N GLY A 34 4.58 -7.31 7.37
CA GLY A 34 3.71 -7.05 6.21
C GLY A 34 4.21 -5.90 5.34
N ASP A 35 4.78 -4.86 5.95
CA ASP A 35 5.33 -3.71 5.24
C ASP A 35 6.57 -4.11 4.44
N ALA A 36 7.43 -4.97 5.01
CA ALA A 36 8.56 -5.56 4.32
C ALA A 36 8.14 -6.43 3.13
N GLN A 37 7.04 -7.17 3.23
CA GLN A 37 6.51 -7.96 2.11
C GLN A 37 6.01 -7.07 0.97
N ILE A 38 5.38 -5.93 1.27
CA ILE A 38 4.96 -4.95 0.24
C ILE A 38 6.18 -4.27 -0.37
N ALA A 39 7.16 -3.89 0.45
CA ALA A 39 8.44 -3.33 0.03
C ALA A 39 9.20 -4.25 -0.94
N ALA A 40 9.24 -5.56 -0.66
CA ALA A 40 9.82 -6.54 -1.57
C ALA A 40 9.10 -6.53 -2.93
N LYS A 41 7.76 -6.47 -2.94
CA LYS A 41 6.98 -6.39 -4.18
C LYS A 41 7.22 -5.10 -4.96
N VAL A 42 7.41 -3.98 -4.27
CA VAL A 42 7.84 -2.71 -4.87
C VAL A 42 9.20 -2.89 -5.55
N ALA A 43 10.18 -3.46 -4.84
CA ALA A 43 11.52 -3.69 -5.37
C ALA A 43 11.54 -4.67 -6.57
N ASP A 44 10.69 -5.70 -6.53
CA ASP A 44 10.54 -6.71 -7.59
C ASP A 44 9.69 -6.22 -8.78
N GLY A 45 9.14 -4.99 -8.73
CA GLY A 45 8.29 -4.42 -9.78
C GLY A 45 6.89 -5.04 -9.88
N THR A 46 6.47 -5.81 -8.86
CA THR A 46 5.15 -6.46 -8.80
C THR A 46 4.11 -5.68 -7.99
N CYS A 47 4.48 -4.49 -7.50
CA CYS A 47 3.57 -3.50 -6.91
C CYS A 47 3.75 -2.16 -7.63
N ASN A 48 2.71 -1.68 -8.31
CA ASN A 48 2.80 -0.53 -9.21
C ASN A 48 2.20 0.77 -8.64
N MET A 49 1.59 0.71 -7.46
CA MET A 49 1.05 1.86 -6.73
C MET A 49 0.83 1.47 -5.27
N VAL A 50 1.18 2.37 -4.35
CA VAL A 50 1.01 2.17 -2.91
C VAL A 50 0.09 3.24 -2.34
N ILE A 51 -0.95 2.81 -1.62
CA ILE A 51 -1.80 3.68 -0.80
C ILE A 51 -1.55 3.31 0.65
N PHE A 52 -0.85 4.19 1.38
CA PHE A 52 -0.37 3.93 2.73
C PHE A 52 -0.82 5.00 3.72
N PHE A 53 -2.06 4.88 4.18
CA PHE A 53 -2.62 5.80 5.17
C PHE A 53 -2.12 5.44 6.57
N ARG A 54 -1.14 6.22 7.03
CA ARG A 54 -0.59 6.16 8.37
C ARG A 54 -1.26 7.22 9.26
N ASP A 55 -1.31 6.96 10.56
CA ASP A 55 -1.63 7.99 11.53
C ASP A 55 -0.39 8.90 11.72
N PRO A 56 -0.47 10.20 11.40
CA PRO A 56 0.67 11.11 11.53
C PRO A 56 0.93 11.57 12.97
N LEU A 57 0.04 11.28 13.92
CA LEU A 57 0.13 11.73 15.32
C LEU A 57 0.57 10.61 16.27
N GLU A 58 0.46 9.35 15.85
CA GLU A 58 0.90 8.20 16.65
C GLU A 58 2.32 7.75 16.30
N LYS A 59 3.06 7.26 17.31
CA LYS A 59 4.32 6.55 17.11
C LYS A 59 4.03 5.08 16.83
N HIS A 60 4.45 4.58 15.68
CA HIS A 60 4.27 3.18 15.34
C HIS A 60 5.47 2.35 15.83
N PRO A 61 5.27 1.20 16.51
CA PRO A 61 6.39 0.34 16.95
C PRO A 61 7.29 -0.17 15.81
N HIS A 62 6.81 -0.07 14.56
CA HIS A 62 7.44 -0.51 13.33
C HIS A 62 7.77 0.68 12.40
N GLU A 63 8.04 1.87 12.95
CA GLU A 63 8.52 3.05 12.19
C GLU A 63 9.69 2.77 11.19
N PRO A 64 10.69 1.93 11.52
CA PRO A 64 11.74 1.58 10.57
C PRO A 64 11.19 0.93 9.29
N ASP A 65 10.18 0.08 9.41
CA ASP A 65 9.57 -0.63 8.28
C ASP A 65 8.73 0.34 7.43
N ILE A 66 8.00 1.26 8.07
CA ILE A 66 7.27 2.35 7.41
C ILE A 66 8.22 3.20 6.57
N SER A 67 9.32 3.64 7.17
CA SER A 67 10.35 4.45 6.50
C SER A 67 11.01 3.69 5.35
N MET A 68 11.26 2.40 5.53
CA MET A 68 11.84 1.54 4.50
C MET A 68 10.89 1.39 3.29
N LEU A 69 9.59 1.16 3.52
CA LEU A 69 8.61 1.06 2.43
C LEU A 69 8.50 2.37 1.65
N MET A 70 8.40 3.51 2.33
CA MET A 70 8.33 4.83 1.66
C MET A 70 9.58 5.07 0.81
N ARG A 71 10.77 4.83 1.39
CA ARG A 71 12.04 4.96 0.68
C ARG A 71 12.11 4.09 -0.57
N LEU A 72 11.60 2.85 -0.51
CA LEU A 72 11.60 1.98 -1.69
C LEU A 72 10.62 2.44 -2.76
N CYS A 73 9.48 3.04 -2.38
CA CYS A 73 8.61 3.66 -3.37
C CYS A 73 9.35 4.79 -4.11
N ASP A 74 10.08 5.64 -3.38
CA ASP A 74 10.86 6.74 -3.97
C ASP A 74 11.98 6.22 -4.88
N VAL A 75 12.72 5.19 -4.45
CA VAL A 75 13.84 4.61 -5.22
C VAL A 75 13.38 3.93 -6.52
N HIS A 76 12.21 3.28 -6.50
CA HIS A 76 11.67 2.53 -7.63
C HIS A 76 10.64 3.33 -8.45
N ASP A 77 10.51 4.64 -8.19
CA ASP A 77 9.55 5.54 -8.86
C ASP A 77 8.10 5.01 -8.84
N ILE A 78 7.70 4.42 -7.70
CA ILE A 78 6.35 3.89 -7.51
C ILE A 78 5.45 4.98 -6.92
N PRO A 79 4.30 5.29 -7.56
CA PRO A 79 3.33 6.23 -7.02
C PRO A 79 2.88 5.86 -5.61
N LEU A 80 3.13 6.77 -4.66
CA LEU A 80 2.81 6.61 -3.24
C LEU A 80 1.82 7.69 -2.79
N ALA A 81 0.72 7.27 -2.17
CA ALA A 81 -0.22 8.16 -1.49
C ALA A 81 -0.26 7.88 0.01
N THR A 82 0.11 8.86 0.82
CA THR A 82 0.08 8.76 2.29
C THR A 82 -1.17 9.39 2.92
N ASN A 83 -2.06 9.95 2.10
CA ASN A 83 -3.33 10.54 2.53
C ASN A 83 -4.43 10.39 1.44
N PRO A 84 -5.72 10.52 1.81
CA PRO A 84 -6.82 10.35 0.87
C PRO A 84 -6.82 11.32 -0.31
N SER A 85 -6.37 12.57 -0.11
CA SER A 85 -6.33 13.56 -1.19
C SER A 85 -5.35 13.15 -2.30
N SER A 86 -4.15 12.71 -1.92
CA SER A 86 -3.13 12.20 -2.85
C SER A 86 -3.60 10.93 -3.54
N ALA A 87 -4.23 10.01 -2.80
CA ALA A 87 -4.81 8.79 -3.36
C ALA A 87 -5.88 9.08 -4.42
N GLY A 88 -6.74 10.07 -4.17
CA GLY A 88 -7.76 10.52 -5.12
C GLY A 88 -7.15 11.03 -6.42
N LEU A 89 -6.06 11.81 -6.35
CA LEU A 89 -5.35 12.29 -7.53
C LEU A 89 -4.67 11.15 -8.31
N LEU A 90 -4.01 10.22 -7.61
CA LEU A 90 -3.39 9.05 -8.25
C LEU A 90 -4.42 8.19 -8.98
N LEU A 91 -5.54 7.87 -8.33
CA LEU A 91 -6.62 7.10 -8.93
C LEU A 91 -7.24 7.84 -10.13
N LYS A 92 -7.48 9.14 -10.01
CA LYS A 92 -7.99 9.95 -11.14
C LYS A 92 -7.02 9.92 -12.32
N GLY A 93 -5.72 10.09 -12.05
CA GLY A 93 -4.67 10.02 -13.08
C GLY A 93 -4.62 8.65 -13.76
N TYR A 94 -4.78 7.56 -12.99
CA TYR A 94 -4.85 6.20 -13.53
C TYR A 94 -6.08 5.98 -14.42
N TYR A 95 -7.26 6.43 -14.00
CA TYR A 95 -8.50 6.25 -14.77
C TYR A 95 -8.67 7.21 -15.96
N SER A 96 -7.88 8.29 -16.01
CA SER A 96 -7.89 9.25 -17.11
C SER A 96 -6.94 8.86 -18.24
N LYS A 97 -6.13 7.81 -18.04
CA LYS A 97 -5.42 7.09 -19.11
C LYS A 97 -6.36 6.10 -19.77
#